data_AF-A0A9W4U4L5-F1
#
_entry.id   AF-A0A9W4U4L5-F1
#
_cell.length_a   1.000
_cell.length_b   1.000
_cell.length_c   1.000
_cell.angle_alpha   90.00
_cell.angle_beta   90.00
_cell.angle_gamma   90.00
#
_symmetry.space_group_name_H-M   'P 1'
#
loop_
_entity.id
_entity.type
_entity.pdbx_description
1 polymer ?
#
loop_
_entity_poly.entity_id
_entity_poly.type
_entity_poly.pdbx_seq_one_letter_code
_entity_poly.pdbx_strand_id
1 'polypeptide(L)'
;MSSNKSSSNSGSNSGSTGSSGGSGGGYTITSTGTNSQGNHYCHRDFGSSAANSNSYHYSNTDGSYYYSNSDGSTYHNNGKGGSTYTRPN
;
A
#
# COMPACT_ATOMS: atom_id res chain seq x y z
N MET A 1 -17.13 -37.93 13.35
CA MET A 1 -17.40 -37.16 14.58
C MET A 1 -16.46 -35.95 14.60
N SER A 2 -17.07 -34.77 14.59
CA SER A 2 -16.55 -33.38 14.70
C SER A 2 -15.29 -32.96 13.95
N SER A 3 -15.53 -32.28 12.82
CA SER A 3 -14.65 -31.26 12.26
C SER A 3 -14.73 -30.00 13.11
N ASN A 4 -13.62 -29.56 13.69
CA ASN A 4 -13.49 -28.23 14.27
C ASN A 4 -12.27 -27.55 13.64
N LYS A 5 -12.49 -26.79 12.56
CA LYS A 5 -11.45 -25.97 11.92
C LYS A 5 -11.95 -24.52 11.87
N SER A 6 -12.05 -23.92 13.06
CA SER A 6 -12.17 -22.47 13.21
C SER A 6 -10.77 -21.92 13.45
N SER A 7 -10.21 -21.32 12.41
CA SER A 7 -9.37 -20.14 12.50
C SER A 7 -9.11 -19.71 11.07
N SER A 8 -9.89 -18.73 10.63
CA SER A 8 -9.63 -17.94 9.44
C SER A 8 -8.31 -17.19 9.66
N ASN A 9 -7.20 -17.90 9.49
CA ASN A 9 -5.90 -17.30 9.33
C ASN A 9 -5.88 -16.72 7.91
N SER A 10 -6.34 -15.48 7.77
CA SER A 10 -6.08 -14.64 6.61
C SER A 10 -4.59 -14.28 6.59
N GLY A 11 -3.74 -15.31 6.50
CA GLY A 11 -2.37 -15.17 6.07
C GLY A 11 -2.42 -14.89 4.59
N SER A 12 -2.58 -13.61 4.25
CA SER A 12 -2.40 -13.11 2.90
C SER A 12 -0.93 -13.29 2.51
N ASN A 13 -0.55 -14.53 2.21
CA ASN A 13 0.62 -14.84 1.42
C ASN A 13 0.31 -14.40 -0.01
N SER A 14 0.36 -13.09 -0.25
CA SER A 14 0.28 -12.55 -1.60
C SER A 14 1.69 -12.42 -2.12
N GLY A 15 2.29 -13.56 -2.46
CA GLY A 15 3.27 -13.61 -3.54
C GLY A 15 2.53 -13.35 -4.85
N SER A 16 2.02 -12.13 -5.04
CA SER A 16 1.38 -11.73 -6.28
C SER A 16 2.45 -11.16 -7.19
N THR A 17 3.00 -12.03 -8.04
CA THR A 17 3.29 -11.69 -9.44
C THR A 17 1.98 -11.24 -10.10
N GLY A 18 1.53 -10.05 -9.74
CA GLY A 18 0.35 -9.40 -10.28
C GLY A 18 0.82 -8.24 -11.13
N SER A 19 1.18 -8.53 -12.38
CA SER A 19 1.01 -7.57 -13.46
C SER A 19 -0.48 -7.27 -13.55
N SER A 20 -0.95 -6.38 -12.69
CA SER A 20 -2.31 -5.91 -12.68
C SER A 20 -2.22 -4.41 -12.78
N GLY A 21 -2.20 -3.92 -14.02
CA GLY A 21 -2.55 -2.54 -14.31
C GLY A 21 -3.91 -2.27 -13.68
N GLY A 22 -3.87 -1.73 -12.46
CA GLY A 22 -5.04 -1.45 -11.64
C GLY A 22 -5.77 -0.25 -12.21
N SER A 23 -6.54 -0.51 -13.26
CA SER A 23 -7.57 0.38 -13.79
C SER A 23 -8.61 0.57 -12.69
N GLY A 24 -8.54 1.69 -11.97
CA GLY A 24 -9.49 1.99 -10.88
C GLY A 24 -9.31 3.36 -10.23
N GLY A 25 -8.10 3.91 -10.25
CA GLY A 25 -7.85 5.34 -10.05
C GLY A 25 -7.03 5.84 -11.22
N GLY A 26 -7.19 7.10 -11.64
CA GLY A 26 -6.46 7.67 -12.79
C GLY A 26 -4.95 7.80 -12.57
N TYR A 27 -4.28 6.69 -12.26
CA TYR A 27 -2.84 6.61 -12.04
C TYR A 27 -2.24 5.37 -12.70
N THR A 28 -0.98 5.49 -13.09
CA THR A 28 -0.14 4.42 -13.60
C THR A 28 0.78 3.95 -12.49
N ILE A 29 0.91 2.64 -12.28
CA ILE A 29 1.93 2.09 -11.37
C ILE A 29 3.26 2.10 -12.14
N THR A 30 4.20 2.94 -11.72
CA THR A 30 5.50 3.11 -12.40
C THR A 30 6.55 2.13 -11.90
N SER A 31 6.49 1.77 -10.62
CA SER A 31 7.42 0.81 -10.02
C SER A 31 6.76 0.17 -8.79
N THR A 32 6.98 -1.12 -8.62
CA THR A 32 6.48 -1.85 -7.44
C THR A 32 7.46 -2.95 -7.11
N GLY A 33 7.53 -3.33 -5.84
CA GLY A 33 8.41 -4.40 -5.42
C GLY A 33 8.21 -4.79 -3.97
N THR A 34 8.92 -5.85 -3.59
CA THR A 34 8.95 -6.36 -2.22
C THR A 34 10.40 -6.53 -1.83
N ASN A 35 10.80 -5.96 -0.69
CA ASN A 35 12.17 -6.15 -0.19
C ASN A 35 12.32 -7.51 0.51
N SER A 36 13.56 -7.89 0.85
CA SER A 36 13.86 -9.17 1.50
C SER A 36 13.21 -9.35 2.89
N GLN A 37 12.73 -8.25 3.49
CA GLN A 37 12.01 -8.27 4.78
C GLN A 37 10.50 -8.45 4.60
N GLY A 38 10.02 -8.55 3.35
CA GLY A 38 8.60 -8.68 3.00
C GLY A 38 7.86 -7.35 2.92
N ASN A 39 8.54 -6.20 3.03
CA ASN A 39 7.88 -4.91 2.91
C ASN A 39 7.61 -4.61 1.44
N HIS A 40 6.39 -4.17 1.14
CA HIS A 40 5.92 -3.87 -0.19
C HIS A 40 5.95 -2.37 -0.46
N TYR A 41 6.39 -1.97 -1.64
CA TYR A 41 6.38 -0.59 -2.09
C TYR A 41 5.77 -0.48 -3.48
N CYS A 42 5.02 0.59 -3.73
CA CYS A 42 4.36 0.86 -4.99
C CYS A 42 4.38 2.36 -5.29
N HIS A 43 5.12 2.75 -6.33
CA HIS A 43 5.11 4.07 -6.91
C HIS A 43 3.95 4.22 -7.90
N ARG A 44 3.26 5.34 -7.80
CA ARG A 44 2.08 5.68 -8.58
C ARG A 44 2.29 7.05 -9.21
N ASP A 45 1.96 7.15 -10.48
CA ASP A 45 2.00 8.37 -11.26
C ASP A 45 0.59 8.73 -11.70
N PHE A 46 0.07 9.83 -11.17
CA PHE A 46 -1.27 10.35 -11.49
C PHE A 46 -1.25 11.32 -12.69
N GLY A 47 -0.08 11.48 -13.33
CA GLY A 47 0.16 12.38 -14.45
C GLY A 47 0.52 13.80 -14.01
N SER A 48 0.79 14.65 -15.01
CA SER A 48 1.24 16.04 -14.80
C SER A 48 0.23 16.95 -14.12
N SER A 49 -1.03 16.53 -13.98
CA SER A 49 -2.09 17.26 -13.28
C SER A 49 -2.12 17.00 -11.77
N ALA A 50 -1.34 16.03 -11.28
CA ALA A 50 -1.24 15.75 -9.86
C ALA A 50 -0.42 16.83 -9.14
N ALA A 51 -0.91 17.31 -8.00
CA ALA A 51 -0.15 18.21 -7.13
C ALA A 51 1.12 17.53 -6.59
N ASN A 52 1.10 16.20 -6.50
CA ASN A 52 2.23 15.37 -6.12
C ASN A 52 2.45 14.24 -7.13
N SER A 53 3.46 14.41 -7.97
CA SER A 53 3.90 13.39 -8.93
C SER A 53 4.56 12.17 -8.26
N ASN A 54 4.91 12.27 -6.98
CA ASN A 54 5.59 11.23 -6.23
C ASN A 54 4.61 10.50 -5.29
N SER A 55 3.47 10.11 -5.86
CA SER A 55 2.50 9.31 -5.13
C SER A 55 3.07 7.92 -4.88
N TYR A 56 2.93 7.44 -3.65
CA TYR A 56 3.67 6.29 -3.17
C TYR A 56 2.91 5.57 -2.08
N HIS A 57 2.96 4.24 -2.10
CA HIS A 57 2.41 3.40 -1.06
C HIS A 57 3.49 2.46 -0.54
N TYR A 58 3.64 2.41 0.77
CA TYR A 58 4.58 1.53 1.45
C TYR A 58 3.84 0.74 2.52
N SER A 59 4.09 -0.55 2.60
CA SER A 59 3.50 -1.43 3.60
C SER A 59 4.60 -2.27 4.21
N ASN A 60 4.71 -2.24 5.54
CA ASN A 60 5.65 -3.07 6.27
C ASN A 60 4.96 -4.33 6.79
N THR A 61 5.75 -5.37 7.02
CA THR A 61 5.28 -6.62 7.60
C THR A 61 4.80 -6.49 9.05
N ASP A 62 5.26 -5.46 9.77
CA ASP A 62 4.77 -5.12 11.12
C ASP A 62 3.37 -4.48 11.11
N GLY A 63 2.78 -4.26 9.93
CA GLY A 63 1.45 -3.67 9.77
C GLY A 63 1.46 -2.14 9.69
N SER A 64 2.60 -1.48 9.92
CA SER A 64 2.75 -0.07 9.57
C SER A 64 2.69 0.14 8.07
N TYR A 65 2.15 1.29 7.65
CA TYR A 65 2.07 1.64 6.25
C TYR A 65 2.11 3.15 6.06
N TYR A 66 2.46 3.56 4.84
CA TYR A 66 2.57 4.95 4.46
C TYR A 66 1.95 5.18 3.09
N TYR A 67 1.15 6.24 2.99
CA TYR A 67 0.60 6.75 1.75
C TYR A 67 1.10 8.17 1.50
N SER A 68 1.58 8.41 0.29
CA SER A 68 1.80 9.70 -0.32
C SER A 68 0.79 9.82 -1.45
N ASN A 69 -0.17 10.71 -1.32
CA ASN A 69 -1.28 10.87 -2.25
C ASN A 69 -0.98 11.95 -3.29
N SER A 70 -1.70 11.91 -4.40
CA SER A 70 -1.55 12.84 -5.52
C SER A 70 -1.99 14.26 -5.21
N ASP A 71 -2.85 14.45 -4.20
CA ASP A 71 -3.21 15.78 -3.70
C ASP A 71 -2.08 16.43 -2.89
N GLY A 72 -1.05 15.67 -2.52
CA GLY A 72 0.04 16.10 -1.64
C GLY A 72 -0.16 15.72 -0.18
N SER A 73 -1.33 15.21 0.20
CA SER A 73 -1.53 14.64 1.54
C SER A 73 -0.68 13.40 1.76
N THR A 74 -0.32 13.17 3.01
CA THR A 74 0.33 11.93 3.43
C THR A 74 -0.41 11.31 4.61
N TYR A 75 -0.34 10.00 4.69
CA TYR A 75 -0.90 9.25 5.80
C TYR A 75 0.11 8.20 6.25
N HIS A 76 0.45 8.22 7.53
CA HIS A 76 1.41 7.30 8.13
C HIS A 76 0.73 6.54 9.26
N ASN A 77 0.69 5.21 9.19
CA ASN A 77 0.26 4.34 10.25
C ASN A 77 1.46 3.62 10.83
N ASN A 78 1.58 3.59 12.16
CA ASN A 78 2.71 2.99 12.86
C ASN A 78 2.54 1.49 13.18
N GLY A 79 1.46 0.85 12.71
CA GLY A 79 1.14 -0.56 12.95
C GLY A 79 0.72 -0.87 14.40
N LYS A 80 0.70 0.13 15.28
CA LYS A 80 0.44 0.00 16.73
C LYS A 80 -0.83 0.73 17.17
N GLY A 81 -1.72 1.06 16.22
CA GLY A 81 -2.96 1.79 16.46
C GLY A 81 -2.83 3.32 16.40
N GLY A 82 -1.65 3.84 16.09
CA GLY A 82 -1.42 5.27 15.87
C GLY A 82 -1.31 5.61 14.38
N SER A 83 -1.94 6.69 13.96
CA SER A 83 -1.81 7.22 12.60
C SER A 83 -1.68 8.73 12.57
N THR A 84 -0.86 9.22 11.66
CA THR A 84 -0.65 10.64 11.40
C THR A 84 -1.11 10.95 9.99
N TYR A 85 -2.05 11.88 9.87
CA TYR A 85 -2.45 12.46 8.59
C TYR A 85 -1.81 13.84 8.45
N THR A 86 -1.14 14.07 7.33
CA THR A 86 -0.59 15.37 6.95
C THR A 86 -1.36 15.89 5.77
N ARG A 87 -1.99 17.05 5.94
CA ARG A 87 -2.68 17.77 4.87
C ARG A 87 -1.70 18.22 3.77
N PRO A 88 -2.15 18.38 2.52
CA PRO A 88 -1.34 18.97 1.47
C PRO A 88 -1.04 20.45 1.80
N ASN A 89 0.11 20.94 1.32
CA ASN A 89 0.51 22.35 1.46
C ASN A 89 -0.12 23.23 0.40
#